data_AF-A0A7W0WS74-F1
#
_entry.id   AF-A0A7W0WS74-F1
#
_cell.length_a   1.000
_cell.length_b   1.000
_cell.length_c   1.000
_cell.angle_alpha   90.00
_cell.angle_beta   90.00
_cell.angle_gamma   90.00
#
_symmetry.space_group_name_H-M   'P 1'
#
loop_
_entity.id
_entity.type
_entity.pdbx_description
1 polymer ?
#
loop_
_entity_poly.entity_id
_entity_poly.type
_entity_poly.pdbx_seq_one_letter_code
_entity_poly.pdbx_strand_id
1 'polypeptide(L)'
;MVIACSGPGAMAAIERNEAWGWKMFAIAGLVAIAVVSFAIVKKRASIWLWLTIGTTVVHPAVWMGARSGDCGHMLYFASIFATVQAALFGVIAVLKIRSERRDAIAR
;
A
#
# COMPACT_ATOMS: atom_id res chain seq x y z
N MET A 1 -9.29 -1.51 -27.45
CA MET A 1 -10.70 -1.11 -27.31
C MET A 1 -10.81 -0.16 -26.12
N VAL A 2 -11.08 1.12 -26.35
CA VAL A 2 -11.12 2.21 -25.35
C VAL A 2 -12.41 2.98 -25.56
N ILE A 3 -13.56 2.32 -25.29
CA ILE A 3 -14.91 2.92 -25.38
C ILE A 3 -15.76 2.38 -24.23
N ALA A 4 -15.27 2.42 -22.98
CA ALA A 4 -16.01 1.90 -21.83
C ALA A 4 -16.48 3.00 -20.85
N CYS A 5 -15.92 4.22 -20.90
CA CYS A 5 -16.24 5.30 -19.95
C CYS A 5 -17.02 6.46 -20.58
N SER A 6 -17.78 6.20 -21.64
CA SER A 6 -18.60 7.21 -22.34
C SER A 6 -20.11 7.08 -22.07
N GLY A 7 -20.53 6.13 -21.22
CA GLY A 7 -21.93 5.89 -20.87
C GLY A 7 -22.41 6.66 -19.63
N PRO A 8 -23.75 6.79 -19.44
CA PRO A 8 -24.31 7.34 -18.22
C PRO A 8 -23.83 6.54 -17.00
N GLY A 9 -23.34 7.23 -15.97
CA GLY A 9 -22.77 6.63 -14.76
C GLY A 9 -21.26 6.36 -14.82
N ALA A 10 -20.59 6.55 -15.95
CA ALA A 10 -19.14 6.38 -16.05
C ALA A 10 -18.38 7.31 -15.09
N MET A 11 -18.78 8.59 -14.99
CA MET A 11 -18.17 9.54 -14.06
C MET A 11 -18.33 9.11 -12.59
N ALA A 12 -19.51 8.62 -12.21
CA ALA A 12 -19.76 8.12 -10.86
C ALA A 12 -18.91 6.87 -10.54
N ALA A 13 -18.65 6.01 -11.52
CA ALA A 13 -17.76 4.86 -11.37
C ALA A 13 -16.29 5.28 -11.21
N ILE A 14 -15.84 6.25 -12.01
CA ILE A 14 -14.48 6.82 -11.94
C ILE A 14 -14.24 7.43 -10.56
N GLU A 15 -15.14 8.32 -10.10
CA GLU A 15 -15.04 8.97 -8.79
C GLU A 15 -15.01 7.95 -7.64
N ARG A 16 -15.86 6.91 -7.73
CA ARG A 16 -15.89 5.84 -6.73
C ARG A 16 -14.57 5.07 -6.68
N ASN A 17 -14.02 4.68 -7.83
CA ASN A 17 -12.78 3.92 -7.91
C ASN A 17 -11.56 4.75 -7.50
N GLU A 18 -11.57 6.05 -7.83
CA GLU A 18 -10.57 7.00 -7.36
C GLU A 18 -10.60 7.15 -5.84
N ALA A 19 -11.79 7.33 -5.25
CA ALA A 19 -11.96 7.37 -3.80
C ALA A 19 -11.50 6.07 -3.12
N TRP A 20 -11.71 4.91 -3.74
CA TRP A 20 -11.18 3.64 -3.25
C TRP A 20 -9.65 3.59 -3.29
N GLY A 21 -9.03 4.05 -4.38
CA GLY A 21 -7.57 4.15 -4.49
C GLY A 21 -6.97 4.96 -3.35
N TRP A 22 -7.54 6.15 -3.06
CA TRP A 22 -7.10 7.00 -1.96
C TRP A 22 -7.32 6.39 -0.57
N LYS A 23 -8.45 5.71 -0.34
CA LYS A 23 -8.70 4.99 0.92
C LYS A 23 -7.66 3.87 1.15
N MET A 24 -7.34 3.11 0.11
CA MET A 24 -6.34 2.03 0.17
C MET A 24 -4.94 2.59 0.42
N PHE A 25 -4.58 3.69 -0.26
CA PHE A 25 -3.34 4.41 0.00
C PHE A 25 -3.23 4.89 1.46
N ALA A 26 -4.30 5.43 2.04
CA ALA A 26 -4.32 5.84 3.45
C ALA A 26 -4.07 4.65 4.38
N ILE A 27 -4.66 3.47 4.10
CA ILE A 27 -4.42 2.25 4.87
C ILE A 27 -2.96 1.81 4.75
N ALA A 28 -2.39 1.76 3.54
CA ALA A 28 -0.98 1.45 3.33
C ALA A 28 -0.05 2.43 4.07
N GLY A 29 -0.39 3.73 4.05
CA GLY A 29 0.30 4.77 4.80
C GLY A 29 0.29 4.53 6.31
N LEU A 30 -0.85 4.17 6.89
CA LEU A 30 -0.95 3.83 8.32
C LEU A 30 -0.09 2.62 8.69
N VAL A 31 -0.07 1.59 7.83
CA VAL A 31 0.83 0.43 8.01
C VAL A 31 2.29 0.88 8.01
N ALA A 32 2.71 1.65 7.00
CA ALA A 32 4.08 2.13 6.91
C ALA A 32 4.48 2.95 8.15
N ILE A 33 3.63 3.88 8.59
CA ILE A 33 3.84 4.69 9.80
C ILE A 33 3.98 3.79 11.04
N ALA A 34 3.11 2.79 11.20
CA ALA A 34 3.17 1.88 12.35
C ALA A 34 4.48 1.08 12.38
N VAL A 35 4.89 0.54 11.23
CA VAL A 35 6.12 -0.26 11.11
C VAL A 35 7.37 0.61 11.32
N VAL A 36 7.40 1.81 10.74
CA VAL A 36 8.47 2.81 10.96
C VAL A 36 8.55 3.20 12.43
N SER A 37 7.43 3.52 13.06
CA SER A 37 7.40 3.90 14.49
C SER A 37 7.92 2.76 15.37
N PHE A 38 7.51 1.52 15.07
CA PHE A 38 8.03 0.34 15.78
C PHE A 38 9.54 0.16 15.58
N ALA A 39 10.04 0.32 14.36
CA ALA A 39 11.45 0.23 14.04
C ALA A 39 12.29 1.30 14.76
N ILE A 40 11.81 2.55 14.82
CA ILE A 40 12.45 3.65 15.55
C ILE A 40 12.54 3.33 17.05
N VAL A 41 11.44 2.90 17.68
CA VAL A 41 11.43 2.53 19.10
C VAL A 41 12.39 1.37 19.40
N LYS A 42 12.52 0.42 18.47
CA LYS A 42 13.45 -0.72 18.60
C LYS A 42 14.88 -0.40 18.14
N LYS A 43 15.12 0.79 17.56
CA LYS A 43 16.40 1.20 16.96
C LYS A 43 16.98 0.15 16.01
N ARG A 44 16.10 -0.52 15.25
CA ARG A 44 16.49 -1.55 14.27
C ARG A 44 15.77 -1.33 12.96
N ALA A 45 16.52 -1.45 11.87
CA ALA A 45 15.99 -1.39 10.51
C ALA A 45 16.08 -2.79 9.87
N SER A 46 15.11 -3.12 9.03
CA SER A 46 15.09 -4.35 8.25
C SER A 46 14.87 -3.98 6.79
N ILE A 47 15.35 -4.80 5.84
CA ILE A 47 15.05 -4.58 4.42
C ILE A 47 13.54 -4.55 4.14
N TRP A 48 12.76 -5.31 4.92
CA TRP A 48 11.29 -5.33 4.83
C TRP A 48 10.63 -4.00 5.22
N LEU A 49 11.27 -3.21 6.11
CA LEU A 49 10.82 -1.85 6.42
C LEU A 49 10.92 -0.98 5.16
N TRP A 50 12.07 -1.02 4.47
CA TRP A 50 12.29 -0.25 3.25
C TRP A 50 11.37 -0.69 2.11
N LEU A 51 11.10 -1.99 1.99
CA LEU A 51 10.11 -2.49 1.02
C LEU A 51 8.69 -2.01 1.34
N THR A 52 8.31 -1.93 2.62
CA THR A 52 7.01 -1.38 3.06
C THR A 52 6.89 0.10 2.70
N ILE A 53 7.95 0.88 2.96
CA ILE A 53 7.99 2.31 2.60
C ILE A 53 7.94 2.47 1.08
N GLY A 54 8.78 1.73 0.36
CA GLY A 54 8.86 1.79 -1.10
C GLY A 54 7.52 1.50 -1.76
N THR A 55 6.86 0.39 -1.39
CA THR A 55 5.53 0.01 -1.91
C THR A 55 4.46 1.04 -1.60
N THR A 56 4.54 1.71 -0.45
CA THR A 56 3.63 2.81 -0.11
C THR A 56 3.89 4.04 -0.97
N VAL A 57 5.16 4.43 -1.18
CA VAL A 57 5.51 5.60 -2.01
C VAL A 57 5.13 5.39 -3.48
N VAL A 58 5.33 4.18 -4.02
CA VAL A 58 4.97 3.85 -5.41
C VAL A 58 3.52 3.37 -5.57
N HIS A 59 2.67 3.61 -4.58
CA HIS A 59 1.30 3.10 -4.58
C HIS A 59 0.50 3.62 -5.80
N PRO A 60 -0.30 2.77 -6.49
CA PRO A 60 -1.00 3.14 -7.72
C PRO A 60 -1.85 4.41 -7.62
N ALA A 61 -2.49 4.64 -6.48
CA ALA A 61 -3.28 5.85 -6.23
C ALA A 61 -2.52 7.18 -6.41
N VAL A 62 -1.18 7.17 -6.36
CA VAL A 62 -0.35 8.38 -6.48
C VAL A 62 -0.11 8.77 -7.94
N TRP A 63 0.02 7.79 -8.84
CA TRP A 63 0.48 8.02 -10.22
C TRP A 63 -0.46 7.48 -11.30
N MET A 64 -1.40 6.60 -10.95
CA MET A 64 -2.39 6.02 -11.85
C MET A 64 -3.73 6.73 -11.67
N GLY A 65 -4.17 7.45 -12.70
CA GLY A 65 -5.50 8.08 -12.71
C GLY A 65 -6.62 7.07 -13.02
N ALA A 66 -7.81 7.29 -12.45
CA ALA A 66 -9.01 6.47 -12.73
C ALA A 66 -9.65 6.71 -14.12
N ARG A 67 -9.06 7.61 -14.91
CA ARG A 67 -9.62 8.09 -16.19
C ARG A 67 -9.13 7.32 -17.42
N SER A 68 -8.28 6.30 -17.25
CA SER A 68 -7.96 5.37 -18.33
C SER A 68 -9.19 4.54 -18.72
N GLY A 69 -9.21 4.02 -19.96
CA GLY A 69 -10.38 3.45 -20.64
C GLY A 69 -11.10 2.26 -20.01
N ASP A 70 -10.79 1.92 -18.77
CA ASP A 70 -11.37 0.88 -17.91
C ASP A 70 -12.07 1.46 -16.66
N CYS A 71 -12.31 2.77 -16.63
CA CYS A 71 -13.07 3.50 -15.61
C CYS A 71 -12.52 3.29 -14.18
N GLY A 72 -11.20 3.11 -14.08
CA GLY A 72 -10.50 2.97 -12.80
C GLY A 72 -10.54 1.57 -12.19
N HIS A 73 -11.01 0.55 -12.91
CA HIS A 73 -10.96 -0.83 -12.42
C HIS A 73 -9.53 -1.31 -12.17
N MET A 74 -8.58 -0.98 -13.04
CA MET A 74 -7.16 -1.29 -12.87
C MET A 74 -6.59 -0.58 -11.65
N LEU A 75 -6.93 0.71 -11.44
CA LEU A 75 -6.54 1.44 -10.23
C LEU A 75 -7.05 0.74 -8.98
N TYR A 76 -8.31 0.28 -8.99
CA TYR A 76 -8.91 -0.43 -7.87
C TYR A 76 -8.14 -1.73 -7.53
N PHE A 77 -7.94 -2.61 -8.52
CA PHE A 77 -7.24 -3.88 -8.30
C PHE A 77 -5.76 -3.68 -7.94
N ALA A 78 -5.07 -2.76 -8.62
CA ALA A 78 -3.68 -2.44 -8.34
C ALA A 78 -3.52 -1.86 -6.92
N SER A 79 -4.45 -1.01 -6.47
CA SER A 79 -4.44 -0.44 -5.11
C SER A 79 -4.65 -1.51 -4.04
N ILE A 80 -5.56 -2.47 -4.26
CA ILE A 80 -5.73 -3.63 -3.36
C ILE A 80 -4.43 -4.43 -3.27
N PHE A 81 -3.86 -4.77 -4.42
CA PHE A 81 -2.64 -5.57 -4.47
C PHE A 81 -1.46 -4.87 -3.76
N ALA A 82 -1.24 -3.59 -4.05
CA ALA A 82 -0.20 -2.79 -3.43
C ALA A 82 -0.39 -2.66 -1.91
N THR A 83 -1.64 -2.46 -1.44
CA THR A 83 -1.96 -2.37 -0.01
C THR A 83 -1.71 -3.69 0.72
N VAL A 84 -2.13 -4.82 0.12
CA VAL A 84 -1.87 -6.16 0.68
C VAL A 84 -0.36 -6.43 0.74
N GLN A 85 0.38 -6.07 -0.31
CA GLN A 85 1.82 -6.23 -0.35
C GLN A 85 2.53 -5.39 0.73
N ALA A 86 2.13 -4.12 0.91
CA ALA A 86 2.64 -3.27 1.98
C ALA A 86 2.33 -3.85 3.37
N ALA A 87 1.13 -4.38 3.59
CA ALA A 87 0.76 -5.07 4.83
C ALA A 87 1.62 -6.30 5.11
N LEU A 88 1.84 -7.15 4.11
CA LEU A 88 2.69 -8.35 4.23
C LEU A 88 4.13 -7.98 4.58
N PHE A 89 4.72 -7.03 3.84
CA PHE A 89 6.07 -6.56 4.14
C PHE A 89 6.17 -5.93 5.54
N GLY A 90 5.16 -5.18 5.96
CA GLY A 90 5.08 -4.60 7.29
C GLY A 90 5.05 -5.65 8.40
N VAL A 91 4.23 -6.69 8.24
CA VAL A 91 4.17 -7.82 9.19
C VAL A 91 5.52 -8.54 9.27
N ILE A 92 6.13 -8.85 8.12
CA ILE A 92 7.43 -9.52 8.08
C ILE A 92 8.52 -8.64 8.74
N ALA A 93 8.51 -7.33 8.50
CA ALA A 93 9.44 -6.40 9.12
C ALA A 93 9.32 -6.44 10.66
N VAL A 94 8.10 -6.38 11.20
CA VAL A 94 7.85 -6.46 12.64
C VAL A 94 8.31 -7.81 13.21
N LEU A 95 8.02 -8.92 12.54
CA LEU A 95 8.43 -10.26 12.97
C LEU A 95 9.95 -10.42 13.00
N LYS A 96 10.66 -9.91 11.98
CA LYS A 96 12.13 -9.93 11.91
C LYS A 96 12.76 -9.08 13.00
N ILE A 97 12.28 -7.85 13.19
CA ILE A 97 12.78 -6.98 14.28
C ILE A 97 12.54 -7.63 15.65
N ARG A 98 11.43 -8.37 15.83
CA ARG A 98 11.14 -9.12 17.07
C ARG A 98 12.02 -10.35 17.25
N SER A 99 12.34 -11.11 16.18
CA SER A 99 13.18 -12.31 16.29
C SER A 99 14.60 -11.93 16.71
N GLU A 100 15.18 -10.91 16.09
CA GLU A 100 16.55 -10.52 16.41
C GLU A 100 16.71 -10.01 17.86
N ARG A 101 15.64 -9.46 18.46
CA ARG A 101 15.63 -9.10 19.89
C ARG A 101 15.68 -10.33 20.79
N ARG A 102 15.02 -11.42 20.42
CA ARG A 102 15.04 -12.67 21.20
C ARG A 102 16.42 -13.30 21.16
N ASP A 103 17.05 -13.33 19.98
CA ASP A 103 18.39 -13.87 19.81
C ASP A 103 19.46 -13.10 20.60
N ALA A 104 19.24 -11.79 20.80
CA ALA A 104 20.13 -10.94 21.60
C ALA A 104 19.99 -11.14 23.13
N ILE A 105 18.87 -11.68 23.61
CA ILE A 105 18.66 -11.97 25.04
C ILE A 105 19.15 -13.38 25.39
N ALA A 106 19.16 -14.29 24.42
CA ALA A 106 19.58 -15.68 24.62
C ALA A 106 21.12 -15.89 24.60
N ARG A 107 21.89 -14.82 24.39
CA ARG A 107 23.36 -14.81 24.43
C ARG A 107 23.84 -14.07 25.67
#